data_AF-A0A1A8ISK6-F1
#
_entry.id   AF-A0A1A8ISK6-F1
#
_cell.length_a   1.000
_cell.length_b   1.000
_cell.length_c   1.000
_cell.angle_alpha   90.00
_cell.angle_beta   90.00
_cell.angle_gamma   90.00
#
_symmetry.space_group_name_H-M   'P 1'
#
loop_
_entity.id
_entity.type
_entity.pdbx_description
1 polymer ?
#
loop_
_entity_poly.entity_id
_entity_poly.type
_entity_poly.pdbx_seq_one_letter_code
_entity_poly.pdbx_strand_id
1 'polypeptide(L)'
;DVLATTAADAGRYHVEAVNEMTGENATSPAVYLSISDPESELVAPAMVIGPKNTTVVAGKEATMECIANARTVAGLVVTWKRDGRRLAVGHRLTIPALSSSDSGLYICEASLGNSTAKAMMAR
;
A
#
# COMPACT_ATOMS: atom_id res chain seq x y z
N ASP A 1 -20.49 -21.54 -12.33
CA ASP A 1 -19.10 -21.03 -12.32
C ASP A 1 -19.07 -19.56 -12.66
N VAL A 2 -18.43 -18.76 -11.82
CA VAL A 2 -18.21 -17.33 -12.07
C VAL A 2 -16.91 -17.22 -12.86
N LEU A 3 -16.96 -16.92 -14.15
CA LEU A 3 -15.78 -16.47 -14.88
C LEU A 3 -15.45 -15.06 -14.37
N ALA A 4 -14.37 -14.91 -13.62
CA ALA A 4 -13.87 -13.60 -13.23
C ALA A 4 -13.32 -12.89 -14.46
N THR A 5 -13.74 -11.65 -14.69
CA THR A 5 -13.12 -10.75 -15.66
C THR A 5 -11.76 -10.31 -15.12
N THR A 6 -10.71 -10.49 -15.91
CA THR A 6 -9.33 -10.13 -15.59
C THR A 6 -8.89 -8.90 -16.38
N ALA A 7 -7.80 -8.24 -15.98
CA ALA A 7 -7.25 -7.11 -16.76
C ALA A 7 -6.96 -7.47 -18.23
N ALA A 8 -6.74 -8.76 -18.55
CA ALA A 8 -6.52 -9.23 -19.91
C ALA A 8 -7.79 -9.18 -20.80
N ASP A 9 -8.98 -9.10 -20.21
CA ASP A 9 -10.25 -8.98 -20.94
C ASP A 9 -10.55 -7.52 -21.37
N ALA A 10 -9.67 -6.55 -21.05
CA ALA A 10 -9.83 -5.18 -21.53
C ALA A 10 -9.41 -5.08 -23.01
N GLY A 11 -10.27 -4.49 -23.85
CA GLY A 11 -10.01 -4.46 -25.29
C GLY A 11 -11.16 -3.93 -26.14
N ARG A 12 -10.96 -3.96 -27.46
CA ARG A 12 -12.00 -3.63 -28.45
C ARG A 12 -12.77 -4.88 -28.83
N TYR A 13 -14.09 -4.80 -28.74
CA TYR A 13 -15.02 -5.87 -29.11
C TYR A 13 -15.99 -5.35 -30.17
N HIS A 14 -16.31 -6.19 -31.15
CA HIS A 14 -17.39 -5.98 -32.10
C HIS A 14 -18.15 -7.29 -32.30
N VAL A 15 -19.29 -7.22 -32.97
CA VAL A 15 -20.06 -8.40 -33.39
C VAL A 15 -20.00 -8.49 -34.90
N GLU A 16 -19.77 -9.69 -35.40
CA GLU A 16 -19.91 -10.03 -36.82
C GLU A 16 -21.11 -10.96 -36.98
N ALA A 17 -22.00 -10.64 -37.90
CA ALA A 17 -23.16 -11.45 -38.24
C ALA A 17 -23.09 -11.84 -39.72
N VAL A 18 -23.38 -13.11 -40.00
CA VAL A 18 -23.42 -13.66 -41.35
C VAL A 18 -24.86 -14.09 -41.65
N ASN A 19 -25.43 -13.61 -42.74
CA ASN A 19 -26.69 -14.12 -43.25
C ASN A 19 -26.43 -15.42 -44.01
N GLU A 20 -26.82 -16.56 -43.45
CA GLU A 20 -26.55 -17.89 -44.02
C GLU A 20 -27.27 -18.15 -45.36
N MET A 21 -28.35 -17.42 -45.66
CA MET A 21 -29.13 -17.58 -46.90
C MET A 21 -28.54 -16.77 -48.06
N THR A 22 -27.99 -15.59 -47.79
CA THR A 22 -27.45 -14.67 -48.82
C THR A 22 -25.92 -14.61 -48.85
N GLY A 23 -25.25 -15.07 -47.80
CA GLY A 23 -23.79 -14.97 -47.64
C GLY A 23 -23.29 -13.58 -47.27
N GLU A 24 -24.18 -12.63 -46.97
CA GLU A 24 -23.79 -11.27 -46.60
C GLU A 24 -23.30 -11.20 -45.14
N ASN A 25 -22.20 -10.49 -44.93
CA ASN A 25 -21.66 -10.23 -43.60
C ASN A 25 -21.92 -8.77 -43.20
N ALA A 26 -22.26 -8.56 -41.94
CA ALA A 26 -22.35 -7.24 -41.32
C ALA A 26 -21.55 -7.23 -40.01
N THR A 27 -20.73 -6.19 -39.82
CA THR A 27 -19.94 -6.00 -38.61
C THR A 27 -20.44 -4.76 -37.88
N SER A 28 -20.65 -4.87 -36.57
CA SER A 28 -21.03 -3.73 -35.73
C SER A 28 -19.87 -2.74 -35.57
N PRO A 29 -20.14 -1.49 -35.16
CA PRO A 29 -19.10 -0.64 -34.58
C PRO A 29 -18.42 -1.32 -33.39
N ALA A 30 -17.17 -0.97 -33.14
CA ALA A 30 -16.41 -1.48 -32.00
C ALA A 30 -16.77 -0.73 -30.71
N VAL A 31 -16.84 -1.47 -29.60
CA VAL A 31 -16.96 -0.96 -28.23
C VAL A 31 -15.68 -1.27 -27.48
N TYR A 32 -15.24 -0.36 -26.60
CA TYR A 32 -14.07 -0.55 -25.77
C TYR A 32 -14.49 -1.00 -24.36
N LEU A 33 -14.07 -2.20 -23.96
CA LEU A 33 -14.19 -2.69 -22.59
C LEU A 33 -12.97 -2.23 -21.80
N SER A 34 -13.19 -1.43 -20.77
CA SER A 34 -12.17 -1.07 -19.78
C SER A 34 -12.44 -1.86 -18.50
N ILE A 35 -11.38 -2.47 -17.96
CA ILE A 35 -11.43 -3.15 -16.66
C ILE A 35 -10.59 -2.33 -15.71
N SER A 36 -11.24 -1.73 -14.72
CA SER A 36 -10.57 -0.99 -13.67
C SER A 36 -10.19 -1.97 -12.57
N ASP A 37 -8.89 -2.11 -12.32
CA ASP A 37 -8.42 -2.85 -11.14
C ASP A 37 -8.43 -1.88 -9.94
N PRO A 38 -9.30 -2.08 -8.95
CA PRO A 38 -9.33 -1.27 -7.76
C PRO A 38 -7.98 -1.27 -7.01
N GLU A 39 -7.14 -2.31 -7.15
CA GLU A 39 -5.79 -2.38 -6.57
C GLU A 39 -4.74 -1.53 -7.31
N SER A 40 -5.04 -1.07 -8.53
CA SER A 40 -4.10 -0.30 -9.36
C SER A 40 -4.06 1.20 -9.04
N GLU A 41 -5.12 1.74 -8.42
CA GLU A 41 -5.07 3.10 -7.87
C GLU A 41 -4.22 3.12 -6.59
N LEU A 42 -2.98 3.60 -6.71
CA LEU A 42 -2.03 3.74 -5.62
C LEU A 42 -2.46 4.82 -4.61
N VAL A 43 -3.41 4.48 -3.75
CA VAL A 43 -3.77 5.32 -2.61
C VAL A 43 -2.67 5.23 -1.55
N ALA A 44 -2.12 6.39 -1.17
CA ALA A 44 -1.12 6.44 -0.11
C ALA A 44 -1.67 5.84 1.20
N PRO A 45 -0.85 5.09 1.95
CA PRO A 45 -1.30 4.54 3.22
C PRO A 45 -1.65 5.66 4.21
N ALA A 46 -2.57 5.37 5.12
CA ALA A 46 -2.99 6.30 6.17
C ALA A 46 -2.42 5.84 7.51
N MET A 47 -1.67 6.70 8.18
CA MET A 47 -1.16 6.43 9.52
C MET A 47 -2.32 6.52 10.53
N VAL A 48 -2.60 5.42 11.23
CA VAL A 48 -3.70 5.30 12.20
C VAL A 48 -3.19 5.52 13.62
N ILE A 49 -2.03 4.93 13.95
CA ILE A 49 -1.36 5.08 15.25
C ILE A 49 0.08 5.48 14.98
N GLY A 50 0.51 6.57 15.61
CA GLY A 50 1.90 7.03 15.58
C GLY A 50 2.66 6.72 16.87
N PRO A 51 4.00 6.86 16.83
CA PRO A 51 4.79 6.77 18.04
C PRO A 51 4.40 7.89 19.01
N LYS A 52 4.56 7.63 20.31
CA LYS A 52 4.26 8.59 21.39
C LYS A 52 5.55 8.99 22.08
N ASN A 53 5.64 10.26 22.51
CA ASN A 53 6.75 10.71 23.33
C ASN A 53 6.79 9.88 24.61
N THR A 54 7.97 9.36 24.96
CA THR A 54 8.12 8.48 26.10
C THR A 54 9.41 8.77 26.84
N THR A 55 9.42 8.55 28.15
CA THR A 55 10.61 8.67 28.97
C THR A 55 10.81 7.36 29.70
N VAL A 56 11.96 6.72 29.45
CA VAL A 56 12.28 5.41 30.02
C VAL A 56 13.61 5.50 30.76
N VAL A 57 13.70 4.76 31.86
CA VAL A 57 14.91 4.67 32.67
C VAL A 57 15.99 3.92 31.88
N ALA A 58 17.23 4.42 31.93
CA ALA A 58 18.37 3.75 31.29
C ALA A 58 18.50 2.28 31.73
N GLY A 59 18.86 1.41 30.78
CA GLY A 59 18.95 -0.04 30.98
C GLY A 59 17.60 -0.77 30.97
N LYS A 60 16.47 -0.08 30.80
CA LYS A 60 15.16 -0.70 30.60
C LYS A 60 14.80 -0.79 29.11
N GLU A 61 13.84 -1.65 28.83
CA GLU A 61 13.24 -1.79 27.50
C GLU A 61 12.22 -0.69 27.23
N ALA A 62 12.18 -0.19 26.00
CA ALA A 62 11.05 0.56 25.47
C ALA A 62 10.51 -0.11 24.22
N THR A 63 9.19 -0.06 24.06
CA THR A 63 8.54 -0.41 22.81
C THR A 63 7.71 0.77 22.31
N MET A 64 7.89 1.11 21.04
CA MET A 64 7.09 2.08 20.31
C MET A 64 6.24 1.36 19.26
N GLU A 65 5.08 1.92 18.97
CA GLU A 65 4.11 1.36 18.04
C GLU A 65 3.77 2.37 16.95
N CYS A 66 3.56 1.84 15.75
CA CYS A 66 3.21 2.59 14.57
C CYS A 66 2.37 1.71 13.65
N ILE A 67 1.10 2.09 13.44
CA ILE A 67 0.15 1.31 12.65
C ILE A 67 -0.35 2.18 11.50
N ALA A 68 -0.31 1.63 10.30
CA ALA A 68 -0.85 2.24 9.09
C ALA A 68 -1.91 1.32 8.46
N ASN A 69 -2.92 1.96 7.88
CA ASN A 69 -3.91 1.37 7.00
C ASN A 69 -3.40 1.51 5.56
N ALA A 70 -3.63 0.48 4.75
CA ALA A 70 -3.46 0.53 3.31
C ALA A 70 -4.61 -0.22 2.63
N ARG A 71 -4.87 0.15 1.36
CA ARG A 71 -5.84 -0.56 0.51
C ARG A 71 -5.47 -2.03 0.32
N THR A 72 -4.18 -2.31 0.14
CA THR A 72 -3.61 -3.66 0.11
C THR A 72 -2.56 -3.80 1.21
N VAL A 73 -2.78 -4.73 2.14
CA VAL A 73 -1.87 -4.91 3.30
C VAL A 73 -0.57 -5.61 2.88
N ALA A 74 -0.61 -6.47 1.86
CA ALA A 74 0.54 -7.25 1.41
C ALA A 74 1.72 -6.39 0.90
N GLY A 75 1.45 -5.17 0.42
CA GLY A 75 2.47 -4.24 -0.06
C GLY A 75 2.86 -3.14 0.94
N LEU A 76 2.24 -3.12 2.12
CA LEU A 76 2.46 -2.08 3.12
C LEU A 76 3.76 -2.30 3.88
N VAL A 77 4.62 -1.30 3.88
CA VAL A 77 5.89 -1.31 4.62
C VAL A 77 5.90 -0.16 5.63
N VAL A 78 6.13 -0.50 6.90
CA VAL A 78 6.31 0.47 7.99
C VAL A 78 7.79 0.52 8.36
N THR A 79 8.42 1.68 8.25
CA THR A 79 9.85 1.88 8.49
C THR A 79 10.08 2.81 9.68
N TRP A 80 10.92 2.39 10.61
CA TRP A 80 11.40 3.21 11.73
C TRP A 80 12.74 3.86 11.39
N LYS A 81 12.87 5.15 11.71
CA LYS A 81 14.10 5.91 11.55
C LYS A 81 14.43 6.73 12.79
N ARG A 82 15.72 6.95 13.02
CA ARG A 82 16.27 7.91 13.96
C ARG A 82 17.43 8.63 13.28
N ASP A 83 17.45 9.95 13.35
CA ASP A 83 18.48 10.79 12.71
C ASP A 83 18.68 10.48 11.21
N GLY A 84 17.57 10.23 10.50
CA GLY A 84 17.57 9.86 9.08
C GLY A 84 18.00 8.42 8.78
N ARG A 85 18.53 7.68 9.76
CA ARG A 85 18.97 6.29 9.60
C ARG A 85 17.84 5.31 9.90
N ARG A 86 17.66 4.33 9.02
CA ARG A 86 16.72 3.22 9.22
C ARG A 86 17.16 2.35 10.40
N LEU A 87 16.23 2.10 11.32
CA LEU A 87 16.41 1.23 12.49
C LEU A 87 15.79 -0.15 12.28
N ALA A 88 14.52 -0.18 11.88
CA ALA A 88 13.75 -1.41 11.77
C ALA A 88 12.59 -1.26 10.77
N VAL A 89 12.00 -2.40 10.41
CA VAL A 89 10.76 -2.48 9.62
C VAL A 89 9.73 -3.26 10.44
N GLY A 90 8.50 -2.79 10.47
CA GLY A 90 7.39 -3.40 11.19
C GLY A 90 6.58 -2.40 12.03
N HIS A 91 5.44 -2.86 12.53
CA HIS A 91 4.50 -2.03 13.29
C HIS A 91 5.01 -1.67 14.71
N ARG A 92 6.06 -2.35 15.20
CA ARG A 92 6.65 -2.11 16.51
C ARG A 92 8.16 -1.97 16.41
N LEU A 93 8.71 -1.07 17.22
CA LEU A 93 10.14 -0.93 17.47
C LEU A 93 10.40 -1.18 18.94
N THR A 94 11.17 -2.23 19.24
CA THR A 94 11.59 -2.56 20.60
C THR A 94 13.08 -2.30 20.76
N ILE A 95 13.44 -1.54 21.79
CA ILE A 95 14.82 -1.25 22.18
C ILE A 95 15.02 -1.88 23.56
N PRO A 96 15.76 -3.01 23.66
CA PRO A 96 15.79 -3.84 24.88
C PRO A 96 16.51 -3.20 26.07
N ALA A 97 17.51 -2.36 25.81
CA ALA A 97 18.25 -1.65 26.86
C ALA A 97 18.61 -0.24 26.39
N LEU A 98 17.83 0.75 26.83
CA LEU A 98 18.04 2.14 26.44
C LEU A 98 19.26 2.75 27.14
N SER A 99 19.99 3.57 26.39
CA SER A 99 21.05 4.42 26.92
C SER A 99 20.77 5.89 26.58
N SER A 100 21.57 6.81 27.13
CA SER A 100 21.45 8.23 26.80
C SER A 100 21.65 8.52 25.32
N SER A 101 22.43 7.70 24.60
CA SER A 101 22.63 7.83 23.15
C SER A 101 21.41 7.38 22.33
N ASP A 102 20.41 6.78 22.98
CA ASP A 102 19.15 6.44 22.33
C ASP A 102 18.11 7.56 22.41
N SER A 103 18.39 8.62 23.16
CA SER A 103 17.54 9.81 23.16
C SER A 103 17.55 10.48 21.79
N GLY A 104 16.38 10.91 21.32
CA GLY A 104 16.27 11.54 20.01
C GLY A 104 14.88 11.45 19.40
N LEU A 105 14.77 11.96 18.17
CA LEU A 105 13.53 11.92 17.42
C LEU A 105 13.39 10.59 16.68
N TYR A 106 12.34 9.84 17.02
CA TYR A 106 11.95 8.63 16.32
C TYR A 106 10.84 8.94 15.31
N ILE A 107 11.07 8.54 14.08
CA ILE A 107 10.16 8.76 12.95
C ILE A 107 9.66 7.41 12.47
N CYS A 108 8.35 7.32 12.26
CA CYS A 108 7.74 6.21 11.57
C CYS A 108 7.15 6.68 10.23
N GLU A 109 7.46 5.95 9.16
CA GLU A 109 6.97 6.16 7.81
C GLU A 109 6.27 4.90 7.30
N ALA A 110 5.12 5.05 6.64
CA ALA A 110 4.45 3.97 5.93
C ALA A 110 4.50 4.19 4.41
N SER A 111 4.74 3.13 3.65
CA SER A 111 4.76 3.17 2.18
C SER A 111 4.00 1.99 1.58
N LEU A 112 3.34 2.22 0.44
CA LEU A 112 2.67 1.23 -0.39
C LEU A 112 3.11 1.42 -1.84
N GLY A 113 3.97 0.54 -2.35
CA GLY A 113 4.60 0.73 -3.66
C GLY A 113 5.41 2.03 -3.71
N ASN A 114 5.09 2.91 -4.68
CA ASN A 114 5.72 4.24 -4.81
C ASN A 114 5.02 5.34 -3.98
N SER A 115 3.92 5.03 -3.28
CA SER A 115 3.18 5.99 -2.47
C SER A 115 3.64 5.95 -1.01
N THR A 116 3.82 7.13 -0.40
CA THR A 116 4.24 7.27 1.01
C THR A 116 3.20 8.04 1.81
N ALA A 117 2.97 7.62 3.05
CA ALA A 117 2.15 8.34 4.01
C ALA A 117 2.90 9.54 4.60
N LYS A 118 2.16 10.51 5.13
CA LYS A 118 2.74 11.54 5.99
C LYS A 118 3.35 10.87 7.23
N ALA A 119 4.65 11.08 7.44
CA ALA A 119 5.38 10.51 8.57
C ALA A 119 4.83 11.00 9.92
N MET A 120 4.87 10.14 10.94
CA MET A 120 4.58 10.50 12.33
C MET A 120 5.86 10.43 13.18
N MET A 121 5.96 11.30 14.18
CA MET A 121 7.19 11.49 14.94
C MET A 121 6.92 11.51 16.45
N ALA A 122 7.88 11.02 17.22
CA ALA A 122 7.90 11.10 18.68
C ALA A 122 9.31 11.42 19.19
N ARG A 123 9.38 12.11 20.33
CA ARG A 123 10.60 12.56 20.99
C ARG A 123 10.74 11.96 22.39
#